data_AF-A0A529NTE9-F1
#
_entry.id   AF-A0A529NTE9-F1
#
_cell.length_a   1.000
_cell.length_b   1.000
_cell.length_c   1.000
_cell.angle_alpha   90.00
_cell.angle_beta   90.00
_cell.angle_gamma   90.00
#
_symmetry.space_group_name_H-M   'P 1'
#
loop_
_entity.id
_entity.type
_entity.pdbx_description
1 polymer ?
#
loop_
_entity_poly.entity_id
_entity_poly.type
_entity_poly.pdbx_seq_one_letter_code
_entity_poly.pdbx_strand_id
1 'polypeptide(L)'
;AWTDWAGRRHETIKGRPVSMHAMRGISAHSNGFHTCRAIHLLQVLLGTVDVPGGFRFKPPYPRCAPPGPKPAGKHVRPMTPLEGMPLGFVCGPDDLLVDETGTPTRIDKAYSWEAPLAAHGLMHSVIRNAWAGDPYRIDTLLMYMSNMAWNSSMNTVETIRMLTDKDASGAYKIPFIIYSDAYYSETVPFADLVLPDTTYLERHDCISLLDRP
;
A
#
# COMPACT_ATOMS: atom_id res chain seq x y z
N ALA A 1 -29.62 -29.81 -5.03
CA ALA A 1 -29.13 -29.89 -3.64
C ALA A 1 -27.63 -29.62 -3.59
N TRP A 2 -27.15 -28.90 -2.57
CA TRP A 2 -25.74 -28.63 -2.30
C TRP A 2 -25.44 -28.79 -0.81
N THR A 3 -24.17 -28.98 -0.45
CA THR A 3 -23.72 -29.11 0.94
C THR A 3 -22.75 -27.98 1.25
N ASP A 4 -22.97 -27.27 2.36
CA ASP A 4 -22.07 -26.20 2.77
C ASP A 4 -20.81 -26.70 3.51
N TRP A 5 -19.90 -25.77 3.83
CA TRP A 5 -18.65 -26.09 4.53
C TRP A 5 -18.85 -26.72 5.93
N ALA A 6 -20.04 -26.57 6.52
CA ALA A 6 -20.41 -27.16 7.80
C ALA A 6 -21.15 -28.50 7.65
N GLY A 7 -21.22 -29.06 6.44
CA GLY A 7 -21.86 -30.34 6.15
C GLY A 7 -23.39 -30.29 6.07
N ARG A 8 -24.01 -29.09 6.05
CA ARG A 8 -25.48 -28.97 5.99
C ARG A 8 -25.95 -29.09 4.54
N ARG A 9 -26.93 -29.96 4.30
CA ARG A 9 -27.57 -30.13 2.98
C ARG A 9 -28.66 -29.08 2.77
N HIS A 10 -28.62 -28.44 1.61
CA HIS A 10 -29.56 -27.41 1.19
C HIS A 10 -30.21 -27.83 -0.13
N GLU A 11 -31.54 -27.82 -0.19
CA GLU A 11 -32.28 -28.18 -1.41
C GLU A 11 -32.28 -27.05 -2.45
N THR A 12 -32.25 -25.80 -1.99
CA THR A 12 -32.23 -24.60 -2.83
C THR A 12 -31.11 -23.64 -2.45
N ILE A 13 -30.77 -22.71 -3.34
CA ILE A 13 -29.88 -21.59 -3.02
C ILE A 13 -30.75 -20.33 -2.91
N LYS A 14 -30.77 -19.71 -1.73
CA LYS A 14 -31.49 -18.44 -1.51
C LYS A 14 -30.62 -17.27 -1.93
N GLY A 15 -31.06 -16.50 -2.91
CA GLY A 15 -30.39 -15.25 -3.32
C GLY A 15 -30.72 -14.09 -2.40
N ARG A 16 -29.78 -13.14 -2.29
CA ARG A 16 -29.99 -11.82 -1.67
C ARG A 16 -29.30 -10.78 -2.54
N PRO A 17 -30.00 -10.21 -3.53
CA PRO A 17 -29.39 -9.47 -4.64
C PRO A 17 -28.99 -8.04 -4.26
N VAL A 18 -28.12 -7.91 -3.25
CA VAL A 18 -27.53 -6.64 -2.81
C VAL A 18 -26.03 -6.86 -2.59
N SER A 19 -25.22 -6.23 -3.43
CA SER A 19 -23.77 -6.18 -3.28
C SER A 19 -23.33 -4.74 -3.05
N MET A 20 -22.35 -4.55 -2.16
CA MET A 20 -21.73 -3.25 -1.91
C MET A 20 -20.23 -3.39 -2.17
N HIS A 21 -19.68 -2.43 -2.92
CA HIS A 21 -18.28 -2.41 -3.28
C HIS A 21 -17.62 -1.16 -2.69
N ALA A 22 -16.66 -1.39 -1.81
CA ALA A 22 -15.88 -0.38 -1.13
C ALA A 22 -14.53 -0.26 -1.84
N MET A 23 -14.20 0.93 -2.37
CA MET A 23 -12.98 1.15 -3.16
C MET A 23 -12.34 2.51 -2.83
N ARG A 24 -11.74 3.18 -3.81
CA ARG A 24 -10.87 4.35 -3.57
C ARG A 24 -11.57 5.57 -3.00
N GLY A 25 -12.85 5.80 -3.33
CA GLY A 25 -13.59 6.96 -2.85
C GLY A 25 -13.64 7.04 -1.33
N ILE A 26 -14.02 5.94 -0.67
CA ILE A 26 -14.04 5.89 0.80
C ILE A 26 -12.64 5.96 1.42
N SER A 27 -11.60 5.49 0.72
CA SER A 27 -10.21 5.48 1.23
C SER A 27 -9.60 6.89 1.30
N ALA A 28 -10.16 7.85 0.58
CA ALA A 28 -9.68 9.24 0.53
C ALA A 28 -10.20 10.12 1.69
N HIS A 29 -10.77 9.51 2.73
CA HIS A 29 -11.31 10.22 3.89
C HIS A 29 -10.65 9.76 5.19
N SER A 30 -10.55 10.67 6.16
CA SER A 30 -9.99 10.39 7.49
C SER A 30 -10.68 9.20 8.20
N ASN A 31 -11.99 9.07 8.01
CA ASN A 31 -12.79 7.96 8.56
C ASN A 31 -12.96 6.78 7.58
N GLY A 32 -12.20 6.75 6.48
CA GLY A 32 -12.35 5.78 5.41
C GLY A 32 -12.29 4.32 5.86
N PHE A 33 -11.40 4.03 6.82
CA PHE A 33 -11.31 2.71 7.45
C PHE A 33 -12.63 2.30 8.13
N HIS A 34 -13.21 3.18 8.94
CA HIS A 34 -14.46 2.90 9.64
C HIS A 34 -15.65 2.79 8.68
N THR A 35 -15.69 3.62 7.65
CA THR A 35 -16.72 3.56 6.60
C THR A 35 -16.65 2.24 5.84
N CYS A 36 -15.44 1.82 5.41
CA CYS A 36 -15.23 0.52 4.75
C CYS A 36 -15.69 -0.64 5.64
N ARG A 37 -15.30 -0.61 6.92
CA ARG A 37 -15.72 -1.59 7.92
C ARG A 37 -17.25 -1.62 8.07
N ALA A 38 -17.91 -0.47 8.13
CA ALA A 38 -19.36 -0.38 8.28
C ALA A 38 -20.11 -0.93 7.07
N ILE A 39 -19.65 -0.66 5.84
CA ILE A 39 -20.20 -1.22 4.60
C ILE A 39 -20.19 -2.76 4.66
N HIS A 40 -19.04 -3.34 4.99
CA HIS A 40 -18.92 -4.80 5.04
C HIS A 40 -19.66 -5.44 6.22
N LEU A 41 -19.75 -4.76 7.38
CA LEU A 41 -20.62 -5.21 8.48
C LEU A 41 -22.10 -5.20 8.07
N LEU A 42 -22.55 -4.19 7.32
CA LEU A 42 -23.92 -4.13 6.82
C LEU A 42 -24.22 -5.29 5.87
N GLN A 43 -23.30 -5.65 4.97
CA GLN A 43 -23.43 -6.84 4.10
C GLN A 43 -23.59 -8.14 4.91
N VAL A 44 -22.83 -8.29 6.00
CA VAL A 44 -22.94 -9.44 6.92
C VAL A 44 -24.31 -9.46 7.59
N LEU A 45 -24.80 -8.32 8.09
CA LEU A 45 -26.11 -8.21 8.74
C LEU A 45 -27.28 -8.51 7.80
N LEU A 46 -27.19 -8.05 6.54
CA LEU A 46 -28.15 -8.38 5.49
C LEU A 46 -28.05 -9.85 5.05
N GLY A 47 -26.97 -10.53 5.42
CA GLY A 47 -26.64 -11.90 5.02
C GLY A 47 -26.44 -12.03 3.52
N THR A 48 -25.93 -10.98 2.86
CA THR A 48 -25.70 -10.92 1.42
C THR A 48 -24.29 -11.38 1.02
N VAL A 49 -23.59 -12.05 1.93
CA VAL A 49 -22.26 -12.62 1.71
C VAL A 49 -22.38 -14.02 1.13
N ASP A 50 -21.65 -14.31 0.06
CA ASP A 50 -21.56 -15.63 -0.61
C ASP A 50 -22.93 -16.24 -1.00
N VAL A 51 -23.87 -15.39 -1.41
CA VAL A 51 -25.18 -15.79 -1.94
C VAL A 51 -25.40 -15.22 -3.35
N PRO A 52 -26.25 -15.83 -4.19
CA PRO A 52 -26.57 -15.31 -5.52
C PRO A 52 -27.03 -13.84 -5.48
N GLY A 53 -26.41 -13.03 -6.33
CA GLY A 53 -26.64 -11.58 -6.43
C GLY A 53 -26.04 -10.74 -5.29
N GLY A 54 -25.41 -11.38 -4.31
CA GLY A 54 -24.74 -10.71 -3.20
C GLY A 54 -23.25 -10.47 -3.45
N PHE A 55 -22.54 -10.15 -2.37
CA PHE A 55 -21.09 -9.98 -2.39
C PHE A 55 -20.39 -11.34 -2.40
N ARG A 56 -19.58 -11.56 -3.43
CA ARG A 56 -18.78 -12.76 -3.59
C ARG A 56 -17.36 -12.48 -3.13
N PHE A 57 -16.87 -13.23 -2.14
CA PHE A 57 -15.46 -13.15 -1.83
C PHE A 57 -14.57 -13.79 -2.91
N LYS A 58 -13.35 -13.29 -3.09
CA LYS A 58 -12.36 -13.87 -4.01
C LYS A 58 -11.94 -15.29 -3.57
N PRO A 59 -12.31 -16.37 -4.28
CA PRO A 59 -11.96 -17.74 -3.91
C PRO A 59 -10.43 -17.96 -3.96
N PRO A 60 -9.90 -19.03 -3.32
CA PRO A 60 -10.60 -20.06 -2.53
C PRO A 60 -10.87 -19.66 -1.07
N TYR A 61 -11.90 -20.28 -0.45
CA TYR A 61 -12.20 -20.21 0.99
C TYR A 61 -12.34 -21.60 1.61
N PRO A 62 -12.05 -21.76 2.92
CA PRO A 62 -11.57 -20.72 3.84
C PRO A 62 -10.13 -20.27 3.51
N ARG A 63 -9.89 -18.95 3.53
CA ARG A 63 -8.51 -18.43 3.49
C ARG A 63 -7.84 -18.75 4.81
N CYS A 64 -6.51 -18.89 4.79
CA CYS A 64 -5.74 -18.86 6.03
C CYS A 64 -6.09 -17.58 6.80
N ALA A 65 -6.39 -17.74 8.09
CA ALA A 65 -6.55 -16.65 9.03
C ALA A 65 -5.39 -16.77 10.02
N PRO A 66 -4.37 -15.91 9.92
CA PRO A 66 -4.28 -14.66 9.16
C PRO A 66 -3.95 -14.85 7.66
N PRO A 67 -4.41 -13.95 6.77
CA PRO A 67 -4.23 -14.08 5.32
C PRO A 67 -2.84 -13.63 4.86
N GLY A 68 -2.31 -14.29 3.82
CA GLY A 68 -1.13 -13.84 3.07
C GLY A 68 0.19 -13.84 3.84
N PRO A 69 1.32 -13.54 3.18
CA PRO A 69 2.61 -13.46 3.84
C PRO A 69 2.64 -12.29 4.83
N LYS A 70 3.40 -12.46 5.90
CA LYS A 70 3.77 -11.39 6.84
C LYS A 70 4.72 -10.41 6.14
N PRO A 71 4.74 -9.12 6.55
CA PRO A 71 5.70 -8.18 5.99
C PRO A 71 7.13 -8.58 6.35
N ALA A 72 7.99 -8.75 5.34
CA ALA A 72 9.43 -8.87 5.54
C ALA A 72 10.05 -7.48 5.76
N GLY A 73 11.28 -7.45 6.28
CA GLY A 73 12.02 -6.20 6.48
C GLY A 73 12.68 -6.02 7.85
N LYS A 74 12.56 -7.00 8.76
CA LYS A 74 13.26 -6.97 10.05
C LYS A 74 14.77 -7.16 9.93
N HIS A 75 15.17 -8.01 8.99
CA HIS A 75 16.56 -8.37 8.75
C HIS A 75 16.90 -8.05 7.29
N VAL A 76 17.12 -6.77 7.00
CA VAL A 76 17.55 -6.32 5.67
C VAL A 76 19.06 -6.08 5.71
N ARG A 77 19.78 -6.61 4.72
CA ARG A 77 21.21 -6.33 4.53
C ARG A 77 21.44 -5.83 3.11
N PRO A 78 22.35 -4.85 2.92
CA PRO A 78 22.76 -4.44 1.58
C PRO A 78 23.21 -5.62 0.73
N MET A 79 22.91 -5.58 -0.57
CA MET A 79 23.32 -6.60 -1.55
C MET A 79 22.80 -8.02 -1.26
N THR A 80 21.71 -8.14 -0.50
CA THR A 80 21.03 -9.43 -0.24
C THR A 80 19.55 -9.33 -0.61
N PRO A 81 18.93 -10.43 -1.08
CA PRO A 81 17.50 -10.45 -1.34
C PRO A 81 16.72 -10.29 -0.03
N LEU A 82 15.53 -9.71 -0.12
CA LEU A 82 14.60 -9.67 1.00
C LEU A 82 14.10 -11.09 1.31
N GLU A 83 14.03 -11.44 2.60
CA GLU A 83 13.64 -12.79 3.07
C GLU A 83 12.17 -13.16 2.77
N GLY A 84 11.37 -12.21 2.28
CA GLY A 84 9.97 -12.43 1.96
C GLY A 84 9.35 -11.24 1.24
N MET A 85 8.02 -11.13 1.28
CA MET A 85 7.30 -10.05 0.61
C MET A 85 7.47 -8.73 1.38
N PRO A 86 7.75 -7.60 0.70
CA PRO A 86 7.91 -6.29 1.35
C PRO A 86 6.60 -5.72 1.91
N LEU A 87 5.47 -6.31 1.51
CA LEU A 87 4.13 -5.96 1.94
C LEU A 87 3.40 -7.22 2.40
N GLY A 88 2.55 -7.09 3.41
CA GLY A 88 1.88 -8.23 4.01
C GLY A 88 0.85 -7.83 5.05
N PHE A 89 0.31 -8.83 5.75
CA PHE A 89 -0.64 -8.63 6.84
C PHE A 89 0.01 -9.01 8.16
N VAL A 90 0.06 -8.06 9.10
CA VAL A 90 0.53 -8.33 10.46
C VAL A 90 -0.47 -9.21 11.21
N CYS A 91 0.05 -10.13 12.01
CA CYS A 91 -0.72 -11.07 12.81
C CYS A 91 -0.59 -10.78 14.31
N GLY A 92 0.44 -10.03 14.70
CA GLY A 92 0.68 -9.57 16.05
C GLY A 92 1.83 -8.57 16.12
N PRO A 93 2.19 -8.10 17.33
CA PRO A 93 3.30 -7.18 17.55
C PRO A 93 4.64 -7.67 17.00
N ASP A 94 4.86 -8.98 17.01
CA ASP A 94 6.07 -9.62 16.47
C ASP A 94 6.20 -9.48 14.95
N ASP A 95 5.19 -8.96 14.24
CA ASP A 95 5.28 -8.71 12.80
C ASP A 95 5.55 -7.22 12.48
N LEU A 96 5.63 -6.36 13.50
CA LEU A 96 5.95 -4.94 13.31
C LEU A 96 7.41 -4.76 12.86
N LEU A 97 7.62 -3.76 12.01
CA LEU A 97 8.93 -3.36 11.49
C LEU A 97 9.45 -2.17 12.29
N VAL A 98 9.85 -2.48 13.52
CA VAL A 98 10.45 -1.57 14.49
C VAL A 98 11.75 -2.16 15.02
N ASP A 99 12.67 -1.31 15.47
CA ASP A 99 13.89 -1.73 16.15
C ASP A 99 13.65 -2.14 17.60
N GLU A 100 14.72 -2.47 18.33
CA GLU A 100 14.67 -2.89 19.74
C GLU A 100 14.06 -1.82 20.67
N THR A 101 14.09 -0.54 20.27
CA THR A 101 13.52 0.58 21.02
C THR A 101 12.07 0.89 20.62
N GLY A 102 11.55 0.22 19.59
CA GLY A 102 10.23 0.47 19.02
C GLY A 102 10.20 1.56 17.94
N THR A 103 11.36 2.05 17.49
CA THR A 103 11.46 3.06 16.43
C THR A 103 11.20 2.42 15.06
N PRO A 104 10.42 3.04 14.15
CA PRO A 104 10.16 2.47 12.84
C PRO A 104 11.44 2.24 12.03
N THR A 105 11.60 1.06 11.42
CA THR A 105 12.76 0.75 10.57
C THR A 105 12.57 1.14 9.11
N ARG A 106 11.33 1.41 8.70
CA ARG A 106 11.00 1.89 7.34
C ARG A 106 10.82 3.40 7.33
N ILE A 107 11.32 4.05 6.28
CA ILE A 107 11.14 5.49 6.06
C ILE A 107 9.66 5.89 5.94
N ASP A 108 8.79 5.03 5.41
CA ASP A 108 7.35 5.28 5.32
C ASP A 108 6.61 5.03 6.65
N LYS A 109 7.30 4.50 7.67
CA LYS A 109 6.75 4.08 8.97
C LYS A 109 5.63 3.03 8.88
N ALA A 110 5.44 2.38 7.74
CA ALA A 110 4.47 1.30 7.63
C ALA A 110 4.87 0.13 8.55
N TYR A 111 3.87 -0.53 9.15
CA TYR A 111 4.06 -1.62 10.11
C TYR A 111 4.78 -1.20 11.41
N SER A 112 4.68 0.08 11.77
CA SER A 112 5.12 0.58 13.09
C SER A 112 3.96 0.65 14.08
N TRP A 113 4.23 1.09 15.31
CA TRP A 113 3.19 1.40 16.29
C TRP A 113 2.25 2.54 15.85
N GLU A 114 2.70 3.44 14.98
CA GLU A 114 1.86 4.51 14.42
C GLU A 114 0.88 3.97 13.36
N ALA A 115 1.33 3.01 12.54
CA ALA A 115 0.57 2.46 11.43
C ALA A 115 0.73 0.94 11.28
N PRO A 116 0.25 0.14 12.26
CA PRO A 116 0.54 -1.29 12.32
C PRO A 116 -0.14 -2.08 11.19
N LEU A 117 -1.28 -1.58 10.69
CA LEU A 117 -2.09 -2.24 9.66
C LEU A 117 -1.87 -1.67 8.25
N ALA A 118 -0.73 -1.01 8.00
CA ALA A 118 -0.39 -0.41 6.70
C ALA A 118 0.02 -1.45 5.64
N ALA A 119 -0.89 -2.37 5.29
CA ALA A 119 -0.65 -3.51 4.38
C ALA A 119 -0.18 -3.14 2.97
N HIS A 120 -0.34 -1.87 2.56
CA HIS A 120 0.09 -1.34 1.27
C HIS A 120 1.28 -0.37 1.36
N GLY A 121 1.91 -0.26 2.53
CA GLY A 121 2.88 0.80 2.79
C GLY A 121 2.23 2.18 2.89
N LEU A 122 3.03 3.19 3.19
CA LEU A 122 2.59 4.58 3.30
C LEU A 122 3.40 5.48 2.39
N MET A 123 3.39 5.18 1.09
CA MET A 123 4.19 5.88 0.08
C MET A 123 4.01 7.40 0.15
N HIS A 124 2.80 7.89 0.43
CA HIS A 124 2.49 9.32 0.59
C HIS A 124 3.28 10.03 1.69
N SER A 125 3.82 9.29 2.67
CA SER A 125 4.62 9.84 3.77
C SER A 125 6.12 9.93 3.46
N VAL A 126 6.61 9.22 2.43
CA VAL A 126 8.05 9.05 2.19
C VAL A 126 8.79 10.38 2.01
N ILE A 127 8.28 11.29 1.16
CA ILE A 127 8.93 12.60 0.92
C ILE A 127 8.97 13.42 2.20
N ARG A 128 7.85 13.45 2.93
CA ARG A 128 7.75 14.17 4.21
C ARG A 128 8.75 13.65 5.22
N ASN A 129 8.85 12.33 5.34
CA ASN A 129 9.71 11.65 6.29
C ASN A 129 11.18 11.79 5.92
N ALA A 130 11.54 11.72 4.63
CA ALA A 130 12.88 12.00 4.14
C ALA A 130 13.31 13.45 4.43
N TRP A 131 12.44 14.43 4.12
CA TRP A 131 12.65 15.84 4.42
C TRP A 131 12.78 16.11 5.93
N ALA A 132 11.94 15.48 6.75
CA ALA A 132 11.97 15.62 8.20
C ALA A 132 13.16 14.88 8.84
N GLY A 133 13.63 13.80 8.20
CA GLY A 133 14.64 12.89 8.74
C GLY A 133 14.08 12.01 9.84
N ASP A 134 12.81 11.63 9.71
CA ASP A 134 12.03 10.91 10.70
C ASP A 134 11.45 9.65 10.02
N PRO A 135 11.88 8.44 10.39
CA PRO A 135 12.69 8.09 11.57
C PRO A 135 14.20 8.33 11.42
N TYR A 136 14.70 8.52 10.20
CA TYR A 136 16.13 8.74 9.93
C TYR A 136 16.34 9.53 8.63
N ARG A 137 17.58 10.01 8.42
CA ARG A 137 17.99 10.67 7.18
C ARG A 137 18.34 9.63 6.11
N ILE A 138 17.99 9.94 4.86
CA ILE A 138 18.46 9.22 3.67
C ILE A 138 19.44 10.08 2.90
N ASP A 139 20.41 9.46 2.24
CA ASP A 139 21.28 10.14 1.28
C ASP A 139 20.62 10.23 -0.11
N THR A 140 19.87 9.18 -0.50
CA THR A 140 19.31 9.05 -1.84
C THR A 140 17.83 8.67 -1.80
N LEU A 141 17.01 9.38 -2.57
CA LEU A 141 15.62 9.03 -2.85
C LEU A 141 15.49 8.57 -4.30
N LEU A 142 15.15 7.29 -4.50
CA LEU A 142 14.77 6.75 -5.81
C LEU A 142 13.25 6.67 -5.91
N MET A 143 12.68 7.30 -6.93
CA MET A 143 11.28 7.10 -7.30
C MET A 143 11.20 6.51 -8.71
N TYR A 144 10.39 5.47 -8.84
CA TYR A 144 10.19 4.72 -10.08
C TYR A 144 8.72 4.81 -10.50
N MET A 145 8.45 5.44 -11.65
CA MET A 145 7.12 5.68 -12.22
C MET A 145 6.09 6.19 -11.19
N SER A 146 6.52 7.09 -10.29
CA SER A 146 5.69 7.56 -9.18
C SER A 146 5.72 9.08 -9.05
N ASN A 147 4.69 9.73 -9.59
CA ASN A 147 4.49 11.17 -9.47
C ASN A 147 3.83 11.54 -8.13
N MET A 148 4.62 11.45 -7.07
CA MET A 148 4.18 11.62 -5.69
C MET A 148 3.55 12.98 -5.41
N ALA A 149 4.03 14.04 -6.06
CA ALA A 149 3.56 15.41 -5.90
C ALA A 149 2.13 15.64 -6.42
N TRP A 150 1.67 14.80 -7.35
CA TRP A 150 0.36 14.92 -7.97
C TRP A 150 -0.63 13.86 -7.49
N ASN A 151 -0.26 12.57 -7.58
CA ASN A 151 -1.26 11.49 -7.52
C ASN A 151 -1.38 10.78 -6.16
N SER A 152 -0.43 10.99 -5.24
CA SER A 152 -0.31 10.15 -4.02
C SER A 152 -0.39 10.93 -2.71
N SER A 153 0.20 12.13 -2.62
CA SER A 153 0.14 12.96 -1.41
C SER A 153 -0.99 14.00 -1.41
N MET A 154 -1.56 14.30 -2.59
CA MET A 154 -2.54 15.37 -2.80
C MET A 154 -2.13 16.72 -2.18
N ASN A 155 -0.81 16.96 -2.09
CA ASN A 155 -0.24 18.16 -1.46
C ASN A 155 0.95 18.68 -2.27
N THR A 156 0.66 19.18 -3.46
CA THR A 156 1.67 19.58 -4.44
C THR A 156 2.59 20.69 -3.93
N VAL A 157 2.02 21.73 -3.31
CA VAL A 157 2.77 22.90 -2.82
C VAL A 157 3.79 22.50 -1.76
N GLU A 158 3.38 21.76 -0.72
CA GLU A 158 4.33 21.34 0.31
C GLU A 158 5.30 20.29 -0.22
N THR A 159 4.89 19.44 -1.15
CA THR A 159 5.81 18.46 -1.76
C THR A 159 6.94 19.17 -2.50
N ILE A 160 6.61 20.16 -3.34
CA ILE A 160 7.61 20.98 -4.04
C ILE A 160 8.52 21.71 -3.04
N ARG A 161 7.94 22.30 -1.99
CA ARG A 161 8.71 22.94 -0.93
C ARG A 161 9.69 21.97 -0.29
N MET A 162 9.26 20.77 0.07
CA MET A 162 10.11 19.76 0.72
C MET A 162 11.22 19.23 -0.19
N LEU A 163 10.94 19.06 -1.49
CA LEU A 163 11.95 18.63 -2.47
C LEU A 163 13.02 19.70 -2.74
N THR A 164 12.70 20.97 -2.50
CA THR A 164 13.61 22.10 -2.76
C THR A 164 14.17 22.74 -1.49
N ASP A 165 13.75 22.28 -0.31
CA ASP A 165 14.13 22.87 0.97
C ASP A 165 15.62 22.59 1.28
N LYS A 166 16.29 23.63 1.79
CA LYS A 166 17.70 23.59 2.16
C LYS A 166 17.85 23.87 3.65
N ASP A 167 18.87 23.29 4.25
CA ASP A 167 19.24 23.61 5.63
C ASP A 167 20.09 24.89 5.72
N ALA A 168 20.53 25.25 6.94
CA ALA A 168 21.34 26.44 7.18
C ALA A 168 22.72 26.40 6.50
N SER A 169 23.20 25.23 6.09
CA SER A 169 24.45 25.08 5.33
C SER A 169 24.25 25.29 3.81
N GLY A 170 23.00 25.38 3.36
CA GLY A 170 22.64 25.46 1.94
C GLY A 170 22.54 24.11 1.24
N ALA A 171 22.73 23.00 1.96
CA ALA A 171 22.52 21.65 1.46
C ALA A 171 21.02 21.32 1.40
N TYR A 172 20.59 20.59 0.36
CA TYR A 172 19.21 20.09 0.29
C TYR A 172 18.94 19.08 1.41
N LYS A 173 17.76 19.15 2.01
CA LYS A 173 17.35 18.22 3.07
C LYS A 173 17.13 16.79 2.56
N ILE A 174 16.81 16.64 1.28
CA ILE A 174 16.87 15.38 0.54
C ILE A 174 18.07 15.51 -0.41
N PRO A 175 19.21 14.85 -0.12
CA PRO A 175 20.47 15.23 -0.76
C PRO A 175 20.58 14.87 -2.25
N PHE A 176 19.99 13.75 -2.66
CA PHE A 176 20.07 13.27 -4.04
C PHE A 176 18.80 12.54 -4.46
N ILE A 177 18.22 12.94 -5.59
CA ILE A 177 16.97 12.39 -6.11
C ILE A 177 17.22 11.73 -7.47
N ILE A 178 16.94 10.43 -7.53
CA ILE A 178 16.90 9.67 -8.78
C ILE A 178 15.44 9.46 -9.16
N TYR A 179 15.12 9.78 -10.42
CA TYR A 179 13.77 9.64 -10.93
C TYR A 179 13.76 8.83 -12.23
N SER A 180 12.98 7.75 -12.26
CA SER A 180 12.80 6.94 -13.47
C SER A 180 11.36 7.03 -13.95
N ASP A 181 11.17 7.51 -15.18
CA ASP A 181 9.86 7.78 -15.77
C ASP A 181 9.92 7.58 -17.30
N ALA A 182 8.78 7.23 -17.89
CA ALA A 182 8.62 7.14 -19.35
C ALA A 182 8.27 8.51 -19.96
N TYR A 183 7.84 9.47 -19.15
CA TYR A 183 7.41 10.80 -19.58
C TYR A 183 8.05 11.91 -18.75
N TYR A 184 8.03 13.13 -19.29
CA TYR A 184 8.40 14.33 -18.54
C TYR A 184 7.27 14.72 -17.58
N SER A 185 7.25 14.13 -16.38
CA SER A 185 6.27 14.46 -15.34
C SER A 185 6.70 15.66 -14.49
N GLU A 186 5.79 16.20 -13.68
CA GLU A 186 6.02 17.35 -12.81
C GLU A 186 7.09 17.08 -11.73
N THR A 187 7.47 15.81 -11.50
CA THR A 187 8.54 15.45 -10.57
C THR A 187 9.93 15.55 -11.21
N VAL A 188 10.05 15.40 -12.54
CA VAL A 188 11.32 15.43 -13.29
C VAL A 188 12.16 16.69 -13.02
N PRO A 189 11.60 17.92 -12.98
CA PRO A 189 12.39 19.13 -12.71
C PRO A 189 13.09 19.17 -11.35
N PHE A 190 12.72 18.28 -10.42
CA PHE A 190 13.27 18.22 -9.06
C PHE A 190 14.24 17.06 -8.85
N ALA A 191 14.57 16.31 -9.89
CA ALA A 191 15.50 15.18 -9.83
C ALA A 191 16.92 15.61 -10.21
N ASP A 192 17.93 15.02 -9.57
CA ASP A 192 19.33 15.19 -9.92
C ASP A 192 19.76 14.25 -11.06
N LEU A 193 19.16 13.04 -11.11
CA LEU A 193 19.38 12.06 -12.17
C LEU A 193 18.05 11.52 -12.68
N VAL A 194 17.82 11.67 -13.98
CA VAL A 194 16.63 11.16 -14.67
C VAL A 194 17.02 9.95 -15.51
N LEU A 195 16.36 8.81 -15.27
CA LEU A 195 16.54 7.58 -16.01
C LEU A 195 15.32 7.33 -16.91
N PRO A 196 15.46 7.32 -18.25
CA PRO A 196 14.34 7.03 -19.13
C PRO A 196 13.87 5.59 -18.94
N ASP A 197 12.56 5.39 -18.78
CA ASP A 197 11.94 4.06 -18.76
C ASP A 197 11.10 3.81 -20.03
N THR A 198 10.78 2.54 -20.25
CA THR A 198 9.99 2.04 -21.37
C THR A 198 8.48 2.10 -21.09
N THR A 199 7.70 2.33 -22.14
CA THR A 199 6.26 2.17 -22.10
C THR A 199 5.87 0.69 -22.06
N TYR A 200 4.60 0.40 -21.76
CA TYR A 200 4.11 -0.98 -21.72
C TYR A 200 4.16 -1.70 -23.08
N LEU A 201 4.28 -0.97 -24.20
CA LEU A 201 4.39 -1.53 -25.56
C LEU A 201 5.81 -2.03 -25.89
N GLU A 202 6.80 -1.61 -25.12
CA GLU A 202 8.23 -1.85 -25.38
C GLU A 202 8.82 -2.92 -24.46
N ARG A 203 8.08 -3.34 -23.42
CA ARG A 203 8.55 -4.28 -22.40
C ARG A 203 8.06 -5.71 -22.64
N HIS A 204 8.92 -6.68 -22.34
CA HIS A 204 8.53 -8.09 -22.20
C HIS A 204 8.25 -8.38 -20.72
N ASP A 205 6.99 -8.28 -20.31
CA ASP A 205 6.59 -8.41 -18.90
C ASP A 205 5.34 -9.27 -18.71
N CYS A 206 5.15 -9.76 -17.49
CA CYS A 206 3.97 -10.53 -17.08
C CYS A 206 2.79 -9.59 -16.81
N ILE A 207 1.91 -9.39 -17.79
CA ILE A 207 0.66 -8.67 -17.59
C ILE A 207 -0.33 -9.57 -16.85
N SER A 208 -0.72 -9.16 -15.64
CA SER A 208 -1.81 -9.82 -14.91
C SER A 208 -3.12 -9.65 -15.68
N LEU A 209 -3.65 -10.74 -16.24
CA LEU A 209 -4.99 -10.81 -16.85
C LEU A 209 -6.12 -10.89 -15.79
N LEU A 210 -5.78 -10.90 -14.51
CA LEU A 210 -6.76 -10.87 -13.44
C LEU A 210 -7.42 -9.50 -13.39
N ASP A 211 -8.73 -9.49 -13.61
CA ASP A 211 -9.61 -8.35 -13.32
C ASP A 211 -9.43 -7.96 -11.85
N ARG A 212 -8.92 -6.75 -11.61
CA ARG A 212 -8.85 -6.14 -10.27
C ARG A 212 -10.08 -5.25 -10.14
N PRO A 213 -11.17 -5.71 -9.48
CA PRO A 213 -12.26 -4.82 -9.11
C PRO A 213 -11.82 -3.76 -8.11
#